data_AF-A0A6J8E598-F1
#
_entry.id   AF-A0A6J8E598-F1
#
_cell.length_a   1.000
_cell.length_b   1.000
_cell.length_c   1.000
_cell.angle_alpha   90.00
_cell.angle_beta   90.00
_cell.angle_gamma   90.00
#
_symmetry.space_group_name_H-M   'P 1'
#
loop_
_entity.id
_entity.type
_entity.pdbx_description
1 polymer ?
#
loop_
_entity_poly.entity_id
_entity_poly.type
_entity_poly.pdbx_seq_one_letter_code
_entity_poly.pdbx_strand_id
1 'polypeptide(L)'
;MVHTLQGICIQDNPNQSVKQLKKHTQTMLNNIGLYKDVVKLNKQLKSEINWIVKEVCGLPKYKDCTEIKEKSKEKLKSGVYTIHLGLEGTISVEAYCDMTTDGGGWTVCNKYTNILTSSGKYELRVDMIDKNKKKWYAVYKTFVVGDPTSKYTLTVGGYSGNAGDKLANHNGMKFSTVDQDNDQSSGNCADGQKGAWCLQCDQEILNKILCLQKIL
;
A
#
# COMPACT_ATOMS: atom_id res chain seq x y z
N MET A 1 9.88 69.76 -54.72
CA MET A 1 9.85 69.64 -53.24
C MET A 1 8.75 68.68 -52.87
N VAL A 2 9.12 67.43 -52.61
CA VAL A 2 8.23 66.35 -52.20
C VAL A 2 8.69 65.95 -50.80
N HIS A 3 7.87 66.20 -49.79
CA HIS A 3 8.01 65.62 -48.45
C HIS A 3 6.61 65.25 -47.97
N THR A 4 6.16 64.04 -48.32
CA THR A 4 6.06 62.86 -47.45
C THR A 4 4.96 63.00 -46.38
N LEU A 5 3.75 62.60 -46.76
CA LEU A 5 2.74 62.09 -45.84
C LEU A 5 3.14 60.66 -45.45
N GLN A 6 3.65 60.48 -44.24
CA GLN A 6 3.64 59.22 -43.49
C GLN A 6 2.91 59.57 -42.19
N GLY A 7 1.75 59.03 -41.82
CA GLY A 7 1.31 57.65 -41.95
C GLY A 7 1.31 57.04 -40.55
N ILE A 8 0.17 57.06 -39.85
CA ILE A 8 -0.11 56.15 -38.71
C ILE A 8 -1.61 55.81 -38.72
N CYS A 9 -1.98 54.89 -39.60
CA CYS A 9 -2.79 53.74 -39.21
C CYS A 9 -1.78 52.57 -39.27
N ILE A 10 -1.64 51.63 -38.35
CA ILE A 10 -2.58 50.62 -37.84
C ILE A 10 -1.92 50.02 -36.56
N GLN A 11 -2.72 49.38 -35.69
CA GLN A 11 -2.34 48.24 -34.82
C GLN A 11 -2.37 48.46 -33.29
N ASP A 12 -3.53 48.84 -32.73
CA ASP A 12 -3.86 48.29 -31.42
C ASP A 12 -4.57 46.96 -31.66
N ASN A 13 -3.84 45.85 -31.48
CA ASN A 13 -4.44 44.54 -31.36
C ASN A 13 -5.49 44.64 -30.23
N PRO A 14 -6.81 44.46 -30.49
CA PRO A 14 -7.85 44.67 -29.48
C PRO A 14 -7.58 43.85 -28.22
N ASN A 15 -6.88 42.72 -28.35
CA ASN A 15 -6.47 41.90 -27.21
C ASN A 15 -5.40 42.53 -26.31
N GLN A 16 -4.54 43.42 -26.84
CA GLN A 16 -3.49 44.09 -26.08
C GLN A 16 -4.04 45.27 -25.27
N SER A 17 -4.89 46.10 -25.86
CA SER A 17 -5.55 47.21 -25.17
C SER A 17 -6.55 46.70 -24.11
N VAL A 18 -7.27 45.60 -24.39
CA VAL A 18 -8.12 44.91 -23.39
C VAL A 18 -7.29 44.32 -22.24
N LYS A 19 -6.10 43.77 -22.51
CA LYS A 19 -5.18 43.28 -21.44
C LYS A 19 -4.69 44.43 -20.56
N GLN A 20 -4.33 45.57 -21.14
CA GLN A 20 -3.93 46.75 -20.37
C GLN A 20 -5.08 47.28 -19.52
N LEU A 21 -6.30 47.37 -20.09
CA LEU A 21 -7.48 47.81 -19.36
C LEU A 21 -7.79 46.88 -18.18
N LYS A 22 -7.76 45.56 -18.39
CA LYS A 22 -7.91 44.56 -17.31
C LYS A 22 -6.88 44.72 -16.20
N LYS A 23 -5.62 45.00 -16.56
CA LYS A 23 -4.55 45.24 -15.59
C LYS A 23 -4.80 46.52 -14.79
N HIS A 24 -5.24 47.59 -15.46
CA HIS A 24 -5.52 48.87 -14.82
C HIS A 24 -6.74 48.78 -13.88
N THR A 25 -7.84 48.16 -14.32
CA THR A 25 -9.02 47.96 -13.49
C THR A 25 -8.73 47.05 -12.29
N GLN A 26 -7.93 45.99 -12.46
CA GLN A 26 -7.48 45.16 -11.34
C GLN A 26 -6.63 45.95 -10.34
N THR A 27 -5.81 46.88 -10.82
CA THR A 27 -4.99 47.76 -9.95
C THR A 27 -5.89 48.68 -9.14
N MET A 28 -6.92 49.27 -9.75
CA MET A 28 -7.92 50.09 -9.03
C MET A 28 -8.70 49.26 -8.01
N LEU A 29 -9.14 48.05 -8.38
CA LEU A 29 -9.81 47.12 -7.46
C LEU A 29 -8.94 46.77 -6.25
N ASN A 30 -7.65 46.47 -6.47
CA ASN A 30 -6.69 46.17 -5.40
C ASN A 30 -6.50 47.33 -4.40
N ASN A 31 -6.86 48.56 -4.76
CA ASN A 31 -6.76 49.73 -3.88
C ASN A 31 -8.00 49.95 -3.01
N ILE A 32 -9.14 49.36 -3.35
CA ILE A 32 -10.39 49.45 -2.58
C ILE A 32 -10.22 48.71 -1.25
N GLY A 33 -10.50 49.38 -0.12
CA GLY A 33 -10.34 48.79 1.23
C GLY A 33 -11.11 47.47 1.40
N LEU A 34 -12.39 47.46 1.03
CA LEU A 34 -13.22 46.25 1.04
C LEU A 34 -12.64 45.10 0.21
N TYR A 35 -12.04 45.41 -0.95
CA TYR A 35 -11.42 44.38 -1.80
C TYR A 35 -10.14 43.82 -1.15
N LYS A 36 -9.32 44.66 -0.53
CA LYS A 36 -8.13 44.22 0.23
C LYS A 36 -8.53 43.28 1.37
N ASP A 37 -9.58 43.61 2.11
CA ASP A 37 -10.06 42.81 3.23
C ASP A 37 -10.60 41.45 2.76
N VAL A 38 -11.38 41.42 1.67
CA VAL A 38 -11.85 40.18 1.04
C VAL A 38 -10.69 39.31 0.54
N VAL A 39 -9.65 39.90 -0.07
CA VAL A 39 -8.47 39.15 -0.52
C VAL A 39 -7.69 38.58 0.68
N LYS A 40 -7.56 39.35 1.76
CA LYS A 40 -6.91 38.90 3.00
C LYS A 40 -7.68 37.75 3.65
N LEU A 41 -9.00 37.87 3.75
CA LEU A 41 -9.90 36.82 4.24
C LEU A 41 -9.82 35.57 3.35
N ASN A 42 -9.82 35.72 2.02
CA ASN A 42 -9.69 34.58 1.11
C ASN A 42 -8.32 33.89 1.26
N LYS A 43 -7.24 34.65 1.50
CA LYS A 43 -5.92 34.06 1.76
C LYS A 43 -5.90 33.28 3.07
N GLN A 44 -6.51 33.82 4.13
CA GLN A 44 -6.67 33.13 5.40
C GLN A 44 -7.55 31.88 5.26
N LEU A 45 -8.71 32.00 4.62
CA LEU A 45 -9.60 30.87 4.36
C LEU A 45 -8.92 29.78 3.54
N LYS A 46 -8.10 30.14 2.54
CA LYS A 46 -7.30 29.16 1.77
C LYS A 46 -6.25 28.46 2.62
N SER A 47 -5.58 29.16 3.54
CA SER A 47 -4.65 28.49 4.46
C SER A 47 -5.37 27.57 5.44
N GLU A 48 -6.55 27.99 5.91
CA GLU A 48 -7.41 27.17 6.78
C GLU A 48 -7.88 25.90 6.04
N ILE A 49 -8.43 26.05 4.84
CA ILE A 49 -8.85 24.91 4.00
C ILE A 49 -7.67 23.99 3.69
N ASN A 50 -6.47 24.53 3.41
CA ASN A 50 -5.31 23.70 3.07
C ASN A 50 -4.81 22.85 4.25
N TRP A 51 -4.92 23.32 5.51
CA TRP A 51 -4.61 22.45 6.65
C TRP A 51 -5.67 21.36 6.80
N ILE A 52 -6.96 21.69 6.65
CA ILE A 52 -8.06 20.72 6.73
C ILE A 52 -7.89 19.64 5.67
N VAL A 53 -7.56 20.02 4.43
CA VAL A 53 -7.32 19.08 3.33
C VAL A 53 -6.12 18.17 3.65
N LYS A 54 -5.05 18.69 4.26
CA LYS A 54 -3.92 17.85 4.70
C LYS A 54 -4.30 16.89 5.83
N GLU A 55 -5.17 17.31 6.74
CA GLU A 55 -5.59 16.48 7.87
C GLU A 55 -6.60 15.40 7.46
N VAL A 56 -7.54 15.75 6.59
CA VAL A 56 -8.64 14.88 6.14
C VAL A 56 -8.26 14.03 4.93
N CYS A 57 -7.60 14.60 3.91
CA CYS A 57 -7.20 13.91 2.68
C CYS A 57 -5.72 13.47 2.67
N GLY A 58 -4.91 13.95 3.61
CA GLY A 58 -3.50 13.60 3.76
C GLY A 58 -3.24 12.54 4.83
N LEU A 59 -4.25 11.75 5.22
CA LEU A 59 -4.03 10.62 6.11
C LEU A 59 -2.92 9.74 5.53
N PRO A 60 -1.85 9.48 6.30
CA PRO A 60 -0.70 8.76 5.79
C PRO A 60 -1.14 7.35 5.40
N LYS A 61 -1.01 7.06 4.11
CA LYS A 61 -1.26 5.73 3.57
C LYS A 61 -0.03 4.89 3.79
N TYR A 62 -0.18 3.83 4.56
CA TYR A 62 0.87 2.84 4.80
C TYR A 62 0.55 1.55 4.06
N LYS A 63 1.52 1.04 3.31
CA LYS A 63 1.43 -0.18 2.51
C LYS A 63 1.31 -1.43 3.40
N ASP A 64 2.05 -1.45 4.51
CA ASP A 64 2.11 -2.58 5.43
C ASP A 64 2.50 -2.16 6.85
N CYS A 65 2.53 -3.12 7.77
CA CYS A 65 2.86 -2.89 9.17
C CYS A 65 4.32 -2.42 9.40
N THR A 66 5.23 -2.66 8.44
CA THR A 66 6.61 -2.17 8.52
C THR A 66 6.62 -0.66 8.37
N GLU A 67 5.94 -0.18 7.33
CA GLU A 67 5.85 1.25 7.06
C GLU A 67 5.11 2.01 8.16
N ILE A 68 4.03 1.43 8.71
CA ILE A 68 3.32 1.97 9.88
C ILE A 68 4.30 2.17 11.04
N LYS A 69 5.11 1.14 11.34
CA LYS A 69 6.06 1.17 12.45
C LYS A 69 7.17 2.18 12.25
N GLU A 70 7.74 2.26 11.04
CA GLU A 70 8.85 3.16 10.74
C GLU A 70 8.45 4.64 10.76
N LYS A 71 7.24 4.94 10.28
CA LYS A 71 6.75 6.32 10.18
C LYS A 71 6.01 6.79 11.43
N SER A 72 5.65 5.89 12.34
CA SER A 72 5.07 6.25 13.62
C SER A 72 6.10 6.92 14.52
N LYS A 73 5.70 8.01 15.18
CA LYS A 73 6.50 8.69 16.21
C LYS A 73 6.36 8.03 17.58
N GLU A 74 5.40 7.13 17.73
CA GLU A 74 5.03 6.51 19.00
C GLU A 74 5.33 5.01 19.00
N LYS A 75 5.55 4.46 20.21
CA LYS A 75 5.69 3.03 20.41
C LYS A 75 4.35 2.34 20.18
N LEU A 76 4.26 1.61 19.07
CA LEU A 76 3.07 0.87 18.69
C LEU A 76 2.91 -0.44 19.49
N LYS A 77 1.67 -0.89 19.63
CA LYS A 77 1.31 -2.19 20.20
C LYS A 77 0.78 -3.11 19.10
N SER A 78 0.86 -4.43 19.29
CA SER A 78 0.23 -5.35 18.35
C SER A 78 -1.29 -5.15 18.33
N GLY A 79 -1.90 -5.24 17.15
CA GLY A 79 -3.31 -4.92 16.97
C GLY A 79 -3.72 -4.86 15.51
N VAL A 80 -4.99 -4.53 15.26
CA VAL A 80 -5.50 -4.33 13.90
C VAL A 80 -5.22 -2.90 13.45
N TYR A 81 -4.67 -2.75 12.26
CA TYR A 81 -4.36 -1.48 11.62
C TYR A 81 -4.90 -1.46 10.19
N THR A 82 -5.13 -0.25 9.68
CA THR A 82 -5.50 -0.04 8.28
C THR A 82 -4.25 0.07 7.41
N ILE A 83 -4.13 -0.80 6.41
CA ILE A 83 -3.10 -0.74 5.37
C ILE A 83 -3.74 -0.43 4.01
N HIS A 84 -2.95 0.12 3.09
CA HIS A 84 -3.42 0.61 1.81
C HIS A 84 -2.70 -0.11 0.67
N LEU A 85 -3.47 -0.87 -0.12
CA LEU A 85 -3.02 -1.74 -1.19
C LEU A 85 -3.42 -1.20 -2.56
N GLY A 86 -2.84 -1.79 -3.61
CA GLY A 86 -3.09 -1.43 -5.00
C GLY A 86 -2.38 -0.14 -5.43
N LEU A 87 -2.57 0.23 -6.69
CA LEU A 87 -2.01 1.46 -7.24
C LEU A 87 -2.49 2.67 -6.41
N GLU A 88 -1.53 3.46 -5.92
CA GLU A 88 -1.75 4.66 -5.09
C GLU A 88 -2.53 4.44 -3.78
N GLY A 89 -2.60 3.20 -3.27
CA GLY A 89 -3.30 2.90 -2.03
C GLY A 89 -4.80 3.16 -2.13
N THR A 90 -5.41 2.71 -3.23
CA THR A 90 -6.85 2.81 -3.51
C THR A 90 -7.68 1.81 -2.71
N ILE A 91 -7.07 0.71 -2.26
CA ILE A 91 -7.74 -0.35 -1.50
C ILE A 91 -7.31 -0.25 -0.04
N SER A 92 -8.21 0.12 0.86
CA SER A 92 -7.93 0.14 2.31
C SER A 92 -8.44 -1.14 2.95
N VAL A 93 -7.60 -1.81 3.73
CA VAL A 93 -7.94 -3.09 4.38
C VAL A 93 -7.43 -3.14 5.81
N GLU A 94 -8.10 -3.92 6.64
CA GLU A 94 -7.64 -4.23 7.99
C GLU A 94 -6.64 -5.38 7.97
N ALA A 95 -5.49 -5.17 8.60
CA ALA A 95 -4.47 -6.17 8.81
C ALA A 95 -4.04 -6.19 10.27
N TYR A 96 -3.82 -7.38 10.81
CA TYR A 96 -3.22 -7.49 12.14
C TYR A 96 -1.71 -7.26 12.03
N CYS A 97 -1.21 -6.25 12.74
CA CYS A 97 0.21 -5.98 12.86
C CYS A 97 0.75 -6.54 14.16
N ASP A 98 1.75 -7.42 14.06
CA ASP A 98 2.57 -7.79 15.20
C ASP A 98 3.74 -6.80 15.33
N MET A 99 3.62 -5.94 16.34
CA MET A 99 4.60 -4.90 16.67
C MET A 99 5.58 -5.34 17.76
N THR A 100 5.55 -6.62 18.14
CA THR A 100 6.28 -7.17 19.30
C THR A 100 7.28 -8.25 18.92
N THR A 101 6.92 -9.20 18.06
CA THR A 101 7.76 -10.33 17.70
C THR A 101 8.98 -9.87 16.91
N ASP A 102 10.17 -10.22 17.38
CA ASP A 102 11.45 -9.96 16.68
C ASP A 102 11.59 -8.51 16.18
N GLY A 103 11.39 -7.58 17.11
CA GLY A 103 11.43 -6.15 16.84
C GLY A 103 10.14 -5.59 16.25
N GLY A 104 9.20 -6.40 15.76
CA GLY A 104 7.89 -5.97 15.26
C GLY A 104 7.90 -5.37 13.86
N GLY A 105 6.70 -4.99 13.39
CA GLY A 105 6.45 -4.51 12.03
C GLY A 105 5.95 -5.61 11.10
N TRP A 106 5.57 -6.76 11.66
CA TRP A 106 5.07 -7.89 10.88
C TRP A 106 3.60 -7.69 10.54
N THR A 107 3.26 -7.95 9.28
CA THR A 107 1.87 -8.06 8.84
C THR A 107 1.47 -9.53 8.90
N VAL A 108 0.41 -9.87 9.63
CA VAL A 108 -0.10 -11.26 9.65
C VAL A 108 -0.69 -11.59 8.28
N CYS A 109 -0.34 -12.76 7.73
CA CYS A 109 -0.82 -13.21 6.43
C CYS A 109 -2.35 -13.32 6.41
N ASN A 110 -2.97 -12.80 5.36
CA ASN A 110 -4.43 -12.84 5.17
C ASN A 110 -4.75 -13.02 3.67
N LYS A 111 -6.03 -12.83 3.29
CA LYS A 111 -6.46 -12.96 1.88
C LYS A 111 -5.82 -11.97 0.90
N TYR A 112 -5.12 -10.93 1.39
CA TYR A 112 -4.43 -9.92 0.58
C TYR A 112 -2.92 -10.19 0.43
N THR A 113 -2.43 -11.33 0.91
CA THR A 113 -1.00 -11.70 0.89
C THR A 113 -0.40 -11.69 -0.51
N ASN A 114 -1.14 -12.10 -1.54
CA ASN A 114 -0.65 -12.05 -2.92
C ASN A 114 -0.39 -10.61 -3.41
N ILE A 115 -1.27 -9.65 -3.05
CA ILE A 115 -1.11 -8.24 -3.41
C ILE A 115 0.10 -7.64 -2.66
N LEU A 116 0.27 -7.98 -1.39
CA LEU A 116 1.41 -7.52 -0.60
C LEU A 116 2.72 -8.05 -1.19
N THR A 117 2.85 -9.37 -1.32
CA THR A 117 4.10 -10.02 -1.78
C THR A 117 4.46 -9.73 -3.25
N SER A 118 3.50 -9.32 -4.09
CA SER A 118 3.77 -8.86 -5.45
C SER A 118 4.26 -7.41 -5.53
N SER A 119 4.06 -6.62 -4.47
CA SER A 119 4.43 -5.20 -4.41
C SER A 119 5.88 -4.94 -3.97
N GLY A 120 6.64 -5.98 -3.65
CA GLY A 120 8.01 -5.85 -3.14
C GLY A 120 8.60 -7.18 -2.71
N LYS A 121 9.81 -7.16 -2.14
CA LYS A 121 10.44 -8.36 -1.57
C LYS A 121 9.95 -8.54 -0.14
N TYR A 122 9.30 -9.65 0.13
CA TYR A 122 8.83 -10.01 1.47
C TYR A 122 9.56 -11.25 1.97
N GLU A 123 9.82 -11.28 3.27
CA GLU A 123 10.12 -12.48 4.01
C GLU A 123 8.87 -13.03 4.70
N LEU A 124 8.83 -14.35 4.83
CA LEU A 124 7.84 -15.08 5.61
C LEU A 124 8.50 -15.57 6.89
N ARG A 125 7.83 -15.38 8.02
CA ARG A 125 8.13 -15.98 9.30
C ARG A 125 6.93 -16.80 9.78
N VAL A 126 7.22 -18.00 10.24
CA VAL A 126 6.24 -18.94 10.77
C VAL A 126 6.65 -19.26 12.20
N ASP A 127 5.84 -18.84 13.17
CA ASP A 127 6.06 -19.15 14.59
C ASP A 127 5.11 -20.27 15.05
N MET A 128 5.66 -21.25 15.78
CA MET A 128 4.96 -22.44 16.26
C MET A 128 5.28 -22.70 17.73
N ILE A 129 4.31 -23.23 18.46
CA ILE A 129 4.46 -23.61 19.87
C ILE A 129 3.96 -25.05 20.02
N ASP A 130 4.80 -25.92 20.58
CA ASP A 130 4.39 -27.29 20.85
C ASP A 130 3.56 -27.42 22.15
N LYS A 131 3.04 -28.62 22.42
CA LYS A 131 2.26 -28.90 23.63
C LYS A 131 3.04 -28.65 24.93
N ASN A 132 4.36 -28.67 24.86
CA ASN A 132 5.27 -28.40 25.98
C ASN A 132 5.71 -26.92 26.05
N LYS A 133 5.04 -26.03 25.29
CA LYS A 133 5.36 -24.60 25.18
C LYS A 133 6.74 -24.29 24.58
N LYS A 134 7.39 -25.27 23.95
CA LYS A 134 8.64 -25.03 23.21
C LYS A 134 8.30 -24.26 21.94
N LYS A 135 9.07 -23.19 21.69
CA LYS A 135 8.91 -22.33 20.52
C LYS A 135 9.79 -22.81 19.38
N TRP A 136 9.20 -22.85 18.20
CA TRP A 136 9.86 -23.18 16.94
C TRP A 136 9.54 -22.10 15.92
N TYR A 137 10.48 -21.80 15.03
CA TYR A 137 10.27 -20.84 13.96
C TYR A 137 10.96 -21.28 12.66
N ALA A 138 10.37 -20.85 11.55
CA ALA A 138 10.95 -20.92 10.21
C ALA A 138 10.85 -19.54 9.56
N VAL A 139 11.91 -19.10 8.89
CA VAL A 139 11.98 -17.85 8.14
C VAL A 139 12.41 -18.15 6.72
N TYR A 140 11.73 -17.55 5.74
CA TYR A 140 12.03 -17.64 4.32
C TYR A 140 12.26 -16.23 3.78
N LYS A 141 13.50 -15.94 3.36
CA LYS A 141 13.89 -14.62 2.81
C LYS A 141 13.22 -14.29 1.46
N THR A 142 12.68 -15.29 0.79
CA THR A 142 11.85 -15.09 -0.39
C THR A 142 10.50 -15.68 -0.07
N PHE A 143 9.47 -14.86 -0.18
CA PHE A 143 8.08 -15.28 -0.05
C PHE A 143 7.21 -14.52 -1.05
N VAL A 144 6.63 -15.26 -1.99
CA VAL A 144 5.70 -14.72 -2.99
C VAL A 144 4.50 -15.65 -3.09
N VAL A 145 3.31 -15.06 -3.12
CA VAL A 145 2.07 -15.74 -3.45
C VAL A 145 1.58 -15.19 -4.77
N GLY A 146 1.43 -16.07 -5.76
CA GLY A 146 1.01 -15.70 -7.11
C GLY A 146 -0.39 -15.09 -7.18
N ASP A 147 -0.77 -14.62 -8.36
CA ASP A 147 -2.10 -14.10 -8.62
C ASP A 147 -3.13 -15.22 -8.94
N PRO A 148 -4.43 -14.90 -9.12
CA PRO A 148 -5.43 -15.91 -9.46
C PRO A 148 -5.15 -16.69 -10.76
N THR A 149 -4.44 -16.10 -11.73
CA THR A 149 -4.12 -16.75 -13.02
C THR A 149 -3.10 -17.87 -12.83
N SER A 150 -2.14 -17.66 -11.93
CA SER A 150 -1.18 -18.69 -11.49
C SER A 150 -1.77 -19.70 -10.51
N LYS A 151 -3.04 -19.57 -10.11
CA LYS A 151 -3.63 -20.32 -8.98
C LYS A 151 -2.86 -20.08 -7.67
N TYR A 152 -2.49 -18.83 -7.47
CA TYR A 152 -1.80 -18.31 -6.30
C TYR A 152 -0.39 -18.87 -6.03
N THR A 153 0.26 -19.54 -6.98
CA THR A 153 1.50 -20.32 -6.78
C THR A 153 2.44 -19.81 -5.68
N LEU A 154 2.81 -20.67 -4.74
CA LEU A 154 3.73 -20.36 -3.65
C LEU A 154 5.17 -20.35 -4.16
N THR A 155 5.92 -19.30 -3.89
CA THR A 155 7.38 -19.27 -4.07
C THR A 155 8.05 -18.96 -2.74
N VAL A 156 8.91 -19.86 -2.28
CA VAL A 156 9.70 -19.70 -1.06
C VAL A 156 11.18 -19.95 -1.29
N GLY A 157 12.03 -19.30 -0.49
CA GLY A 157 13.48 -19.51 -0.58
C GLY A 157 14.25 -18.89 0.59
N GLY A 158 15.52 -19.30 0.71
CA GLY A 158 16.42 -18.79 1.74
C GLY A 158 15.97 -19.15 3.16
N TYR A 159 15.55 -20.40 3.38
CA TYR A 159 15.12 -20.89 4.68
C TYR A 159 16.18 -20.67 5.77
N SER A 160 15.71 -20.34 6.97
CA SER A 160 16.46 -20.37 8.22
C SER A 160 15.51 -20.64 9.39
N GLY A 161 16.05 -21.00 10.55
CA GLY A 161 15.27 -21.26 11.76
C GLY A 161 15.47 -22.66 12.29
N ASN A 162 14.69 -23.02 13.31
CA ASN A 162 14.85 -24.25 14.07
C ASN A 162 13.73 -25.28 13.83
N ALA A 163 12.68 -24.94 13.09
CA ALA A 163 11.53 -25.82 12.86
C ALA A 163 11.74 -26.90 11.76
N GLY A 164 12.84 -26.81 11.00
CA GLY A 164 13.05 -27.58 9.79
C GLY A 164 12.36 -26.95 8.58
N ASP A 165 12.94 -27.14 7.39
CA ASP A 165 12.41 -26.58 6.15
C ASP A 165 11.25 -27.43 5.60
N LYS A 166 10.04 -27.09 6.05
CA LYS A 166 8.82 -27.80 5.63
C LYS A 166 8.21 -27.23 4.35
N LEU A 167 8.47 -25.97 3.98
CA LEU A 167 7.91 -25.38 2.77
C LEU A 167 8.78 -25.59 1.53
N ALA A 168 10.02 -26.07 1.66
CA ALA A 168 10.86 -26.43 0.51
C ALA A 168 10.13 -27.32 -0.50
N ASN A 169 9.41 -28.34 -0.02
CA ASN A 169 8.65 -29.22 -0.90
C ASN A 169 7.48 -28.48 -1.55
N HIS A 170 6.83 -27.55 -0.85
CA HIS A 170 5.65 -26.82 -1.35
C HIS A 170 6.00 -25.67 -2.31
N ASN A 171 7.29 -25.42 -2.54
CA ASN A 171 7.76 -24.39 -3.45
C ASN A 171 7.33 -24.70 -4.90
N GLY A 172 6.71 -23.72 -5.56
CA GLY A 172 6.17 -23.86 -6.93
C GLY A 172 4.78 -24.48 -7.01
N MET A 173 4.15 -24.83 -5.88
CA MET A 173 2.83 -25.47 -5.89
C MET A 173 1.70 -24.46 -6.00
N LYS A 174 0.53 -24.92 -6.45
CA LYS A 174 -0.69 -24.12 -6.57
C LYS A 174 -1.57 -24.27 -5.33
N PHE A 175 -2.43 -23.28 -5.11
CA PHE A 175 -3.42 -23.32 -4.05
C PHE A 175 -4.57 -24.25 -4.41
N SER A 176 -4.90 -25.19 -3.53
CA SER A 176 -6.09 -26.04 -3.64
C SER A 176 -7.11 -25.67 -2.57
N THR A 177 -8.38 -25.76 -2.93
CA THR A 177 -9.53 -25.59 -2.03
C THR A 177 -10.50 -26.75 -2.22
N VAL A 178 -11.46 -26.90 -1.30
CA VAL A 178 -12.51 -27.94 -1.40
C VAL A 178 -13.26 -27.92 -2.73
N ASP A 179 -13.37 -26.74 -3.35
CA ASP A 179 -14.04 -26.48 -4.62
C ASP A 179 -13.10 -26.43 -5.85
N GLN A 180 -11.78 -26.35 -5.66
CA GLN A 180 -10.80 -26.32 -6.74
C GLN A 180 -9.55 -27.13 -6.41
N ASP A 181 -9.46 -28.33 -6.96
CA ASP A 181 -8.28 -29.18 -6.89
C ASP A 181 -7.21 -28.69 -7.88
N ASN A 182 -6.11 -28.15 -7.35
CA ASN A 182 -4.91 -27.79 -8.11
C ASN A 182 -3.67 -28.50 -7.57
N ASP A 183 -3.83 -29.57 -6.78
CA ASP A 183 -2.70 -30.29 -6.19
C ASP A 183 -2.18 -31.39 -7.13
N GLN A 184 -1.12 -32.09 -6.72
CA GLN A 184 -0.47 -33.11 -7.54
C GLN A 184 -0.98 -34.53 -7.22
N SER A 185 -2.00 -34.65 -6.39
CA SER A 185 -2.54 -35.92 -5.93
C SER A 185 -3.63 -36.41 -6.88
N SER A 186 -4.00 -37.69 -6.77
CA SER A 186 -5.09 -38.28 -7.55
C SER A 186 -6.49 -37.88 -7.07
N GLY A 187 -6.59 -37.10 -5.99
CA GLY A 187 -7.84 -36.59 -5.43
C GLY A 187 -7.59 -35.35 -4.60
N ASN A 188 -8.66 -34.63 -4.26
CA ASN A 188 -8.56 -33.30 -3.67
C ASN A 188 -8.13 -33.34 -2.19
N CYS A 189 -6.89 -32.95 -1.90
CA CYS A 189 -6.40 -32.94 -0.52
C CYS A 189 -7.10 -31.92 0.37
N ALA A 190 -7.67 -30.87 -0.22
CA ALA A 190 -8.36 -29.83 0.54
C ALA A 190 -9.71 -30.31 1.11
N ASP A 191 -10.29 -31.39 0.57
CA ASP A 191 -11.57 -31.98 1.05
C ASP A 191 -11.46 -32.51 2.49
N GLY A 192 -10.28 -33.03 2.87
CA GLY A 192 -9.99 -33.51 4.23
C GLY A 192 -9.30 -32.50 5.15
N GLN A 193 -8.55 -31.52 4.61
CA GLN A 193 -7.61 -30.72 5.41
C GLN A 193 -8.04 -29.27 5.72
N LYS A 194 -9.19 -28.77 5.24
CA LYS A 194 -9.64 -27.37 5.44
C LYS A 194 -8.54 -26.32 5.14
N GLY A 195 -7.56 -26.64 4.29
CA GLY A 195 -6.32 -25.89 4.16
C GLY A 195 -5.58 -26.22 2.87
N ALA A 196 -4.60 -25.39 2.53
CA ALA A 196 -4.15 -25.20 1.16
C ALA A 196 -2.63 -25.27 0.98
N TRP A 197 -2.20 -25.43 -0.29
CA TRP A 197 -0.88 -25.90 -0.71
C TRP A 197 -0.56 -27.31 -0.20
N CYS A 198 -1.27 -28.31 -0.71
CA CYS A 198 -1.01 -29.72 -0.43
C CYS A 198 -0.18 -30.35 -1.56
N LEU A 199 0.82 -31.14 -1.17
CA LEU A 199 1.73 -31.85 -2.09
C LEU A 199 1.10 -33.15 -2.61
N GLN A 200 0.68 -33.99 -1.67
CA GLN A 200 0.38 -35.42 -1.81
C GLN A 200 -0.60 -35.88 -0.72
N CYS A 201 -1.49 -35.00 -0.28
CA CYS A 201 -2.41 -35.18 0.86
C CYS A 201 -1.77 -35.56 2.21
N ASP A 202 -0.45 -35.69 2.26
CA ASP A 202 0.32 -36.01 3.45
C ASP A 202 0.76 -34.74 4.18
N GLN A 203 0.39 -34.73 5.47
CA GLN A 203 0.89 -33.89 6.58
C GLN A 203 0.29 -32.49 6.76
N GLU A 204 -0.01 -32.23 8.04
CA GLU A 204 -0.66 -31.06 8.63
C GLU A 204 0.03 -29.75 8.24
N ILE A 205 -0.63 -28.91 7.44
CA ILE A 205 -0.16 -27.54 7.24
C ILE A 205 -1.29 -26.51 7.40
N LEU A 206 -1.01 -25.57 8.33
CA LEU A 206 -1.50 -24.20 8.47
C LEU A 206 -2.89 -23.87 9.05
N ASN A 207 -3.61 -24.78 9.70
CA ASN A 207 -4.85 -24.38 10.40
C ASN A 207 -4.63 -23.75 11.80
N LYS A 208 -3.40 -23.76 12.34
CA LYS A 208 -3.05 -23.12 13.64
C LYS A 208 -1.73 -22.34 13.62
N ILE A 209 -1.13 -22.13 12.45
CA ILE A 209 0.18 -21.51 12.34
C ILE A 209 0.02 -20.01 12.09
N LEU A 210 0.64 -19.19 12.96
CA LEU A 210 0.70 -17.75 12.74
C LEU A 210 1.76 -17.47 11.66
N CYS A 211 1.27 -17.11 10.48
CA CYS A 211 2.08 -16.64 9.36
C CYS A 211 2.27 -15.13 9.50
N LEU A 212 3.53 -14.71 9.62
CA LEU A 212 3.96 -13.32 9.69
C LEU A 212 4.75 -12.99 8.42
N GLN A 213 4.50 -11.86 7.80
CA GLN A 213 5.28 -11.40 6.66
C GLN A 213 5.78 -9.97 6.87
N LYS A 214 6.96 -9.67 6.34
CA LYS A 214 7.61 -8.37 6.48
C LYS A 214 8.39 -8.03 5.21
N ILE A 215 8.42 -6.76 4.85
CA ILE A 215 9.19 -6.29 3.69
C ILE A 215 10.69 -6.30 4.04
N LEU A 216 11.53 -6.72 3.09
CA LEU A 216 12.99 -6.72 3.18
C LEU A 216 13.61 -5.43 2.65
#